data_AF-A0A1Y2J1P5-F1
#
_entry.id   AF-A0A1Y2J1P5-F1
#
_cell.length_a   1.000
_cell.length_b   1.000
_cell.length_c   1.000
_cell.angle_alpha   90.00
_cell.angle_beta   90.00
_cell.angle_gamma   90.00
#
_symmetry.space_group_name_H-M   'P 1'
#
loop_
_entity.id
_entity.type
_entity.pdbx_description
1 polymer ?
#
loop_
_entity_poly.entity_id
_entity_poly.type
_entity_poly.pdbx_seq_one_letter_code
_entity_poly.pdbx_strand_id
1 'polypeptide(L)'
;MLILSLFSVATTATEWIQYPDTGTATLTHYTLPDGYIASCGCTGASTQYPTAAMSQYAFGSSTAYGPACGRCFKITLLNTYTSDPPFIPNVTKSVVVKVTDLCPAGGNGWCSATPGKPNQGGQYINFDLAWPSPSIPDDFFPSDT
;
A
#
# COMPACT_ATOMS: atom_id res chain seq x y z
N MET A 1 43.17 14.05 -32.25
CA MET A 1 42.27 14.84 -31.38
C MET A 1 40.98 14.03 -31.23
N LEU A 2 40.79 13.33 -30.11
CA LEU A 2 39.62 12.48 -29.88
C LEU A 2 38.52 13.36 -29.26
N ILE A 3 37.45 13.61 -30.01
CA ILE A 3 36.32 14.42 -29.54
C ILE A 3 35.41 13.50 -28.72
N LEU A 4 35.47 13.64 -27.39
CA LEU A 4 34.55 12.95 -26.48
C LEU A 4 33.20 13.68 -26.54
N SER A 5 32.22 13.11 -27.25
CA SER A 5 30.85 13.64 -27.30
C SER A 5 30.10 13.21 -26.04
N LEU A 6 29.86 14.17 -25.14
CA LEU A 6 29.03 14.00 -23.94
C LEU A 6 27.55 13.96 -24.35
N PHE A 7 27.01 12.76 -24.57
CA PHE A 7 25.56 12.56 -24.64
C PHE A 7 24.96 12.70 -23.23
N SER A 8 24.23 13.78 -23.00
CA SER A 8 23.43 13.95 -21.78
C SER A 8 22.23 13.00 -21.84
N VAL A 9 22.30 11.89 -21.11
CA VAL A 9 21.15 11.00 -20.92
C VAL A 9 20.21 11.70 -19.94
N ALA A 10 19.04 12.12 -20.42
CA ALA A 10 17.99 12.64 -19.54
C ALA A 10 17.50 11.51 -18.63
N THR A 11 17.84 11.57 -17.34
CA THR A 11 17.28 10.68 -16.33
C THR A 11 15.85 11.11 -16.06
N THR A 12 14.87 10.34 -16.55
CA THR A 12 13.49 10.48 -16.11
C THR A 12 13.42 10.02 -14.66
N ALA A 13 13.34 10.96 -13.72
CA ALA A 13 13.01 10.62 -12.35
C ALA A 13 11.64 9.91 -12.35
N THR A 14 11.53 8.76 -11.69
CA THR A 14 10.23 8.12 -11.46
C THR A 14 9.37 9.09 -10.68
N GLU A 15 8.24 9.50 -11.26
CA GLU A 15 7.26 10.29 -10.55
C GLU A 15 6.56 9.39 -9.52
N TRP A 16 6.66 9.75 -8.25
CA TRP A 16 5.95 9.09 -7.15
C TRP A 16 4.62 9.80 -6.91
N ILE A 17 3.58 9.04 -6.58
CA ILE A 17 2.26 9.59 -6.28
C ILE A 17 2.39 10.48 -5.03
N GLN A 18 2.09 11.76 -5.21
CA GLN A 18 1.84 12.68 -4.10
C GLN A 18 0.38 12.53 -3.71
N TYR A 19 0.12 12.38 -2.41
CA TYR A 19 -1.22 12.17 -1.90
C TYR A 19 -1.52 13.12 -0.74
N PRO A 20 -2.78 13.56 -0.61
CA PRO A 20 -3.23 14.38 0.51
C PRO A 20 -3.27 13.57 1.82
N ASP A 21 -3.41 14.26 2.95
CA ASP A 21 -3.53 13.64 4.28
C ASP A 21 -4.82 12.80 4.46
N THR A 22 -5.83 13.01 3.60
CA THR A 22 -7.09 12.28 3.60
C THR A 22 -7.57 12.00 2.19
N GLY A 23 -8.25 10.87 1.97
CA GLY A 23 -8.76 10.50 0.66
C GLY A 23 -9.32 9.07 0.66
N THR A 24 -9.66 8.59 -0.53
CA THR A 24 -10.08 7.20 -0.75
C THR A 24 -8.91 6.36 -1.28
N ALA A 25 -8.94 5.07 -0.96
CA ALA A 25 -7.97 4.08 -1.39
C ALA A 25 -8.69 2.73 -1.56
N THR A 26 -8.10 1.82 -2.33
CA THR A 26 -8.49 0.40 -2.22
C THR A 26 -7.81 -0.21 -0.99
N LEU A 27 -8.42 -1.26 -0.47
CA LEU A 27 -7.92 -1.99 0.68
C LEU A 27 -7.99 -3.49 0.37
N THR A 28 -6.87 -4.17 0.52
CA THR A 28 -6.74 -5.62 0.47
C THR A 28 -6.12 -6.12 1.77
N HIS A 29 -5.89 -7.42 1.88
CA HIS A 29 -5.05 -7.97 2.94
C HIS A 29 -4.09 -9.03 2.42
N TYR A 30 -3.04 -9.24 3.21
CA TYR A 30 -2.05 -10.29 3.01
C TYR A 30 -1.61 -10.87 4.35
N THR A 31 -1.22 -12.14 4.35
CA THR A 31 -0.63 -12.77 5.52
C THR A 31 0.84 -12.37 5.64
N LEU A 32 1.19 -11.77 6.76
CA LEU A 32 2.56 -11.42 7.11
C LEU A 32 3.05 -12.36 8.23
N PRO A 33 4.10 -13.17 8.00
CA PRO A 33 4.62 -14.06 9.03
C PRO A 33 5.09 -13.28 10.27
N ASP A 34 4.89 -13.84 11.46
CA ASP A 34 5.37 -13.22 12.70
C ASP A 34 6.91 -13.04 12.67
N GLY A 35 7.37 -11.87 13.12
CA GLY A 35 8.79 -11.53 13.11
C GLY A 35 9.37 -11.12 11.74
N TYR A 36 8.56 -11.09 10.67
CA TYR A 36 9.03 -10.72 9.34
C TYR A 36 9.56 -9.27 9.29
N ILE A 37 10.70 -9.08 8.62
CA ILE A 37 11.28 -7.75 8.37
C ILE A 37 10.81 -7.28 7.00
N ALA A 38 9.78 -6.46 7.01
CA ALA A 38 9.17 -5.85 5.84
C ALA A 38 10.03 -4.76 5.19
N SER A 39 9.57 -4.21 4.07
CA SER A 39 10.33 -3.30 3.20
C SER A 39 10.80 -1.99 3.84
N CYS A 40 10.20 -1.57 4.96
CA CYS A 40 10.71 -0.44 5.75
C CYS A 40 11.87 -0.79 6.68
N GLY A 41 12.27 -2.06 6.78
CA GLY A 41 13.35 -2.50 7.67
C GLY A 41 13.05 -2.37 9.17
N CYS A 42 11.76 -2.37 9.54
CA CYS A 42 11.35 -2.32 10.94
C CYS A 42 11.72 -3.61 11.69
N THR A 43 11.77 -3.56 13.03
CA THR A 43 12.01 -4.76 13.84
C THR A 43 10.93 -5.81 13.58
N GLY A 44 11.26 -7.09 13.75
CA GLY A 44 10.28 -8.18 13.57
C GLY A 44 9.05 -8.03 14.47
N ALA A 45 9.18 -7.41 15.66
CA ALA A 45 8.06 -7.12 16.54
C ALA A 45 6.99 -6.18 15.91
N SER A 46 7.30 -5.51 14.79
CA SER A 46 6.31 -4.71 14.06
C SER A 46 5.11 -5.52 13.57
N THR A 47 5.25 -6.83 13.35
CA THR A 47 4.16 -7.74 12.96
C THR A 47 3.10 -7.91 14.04
N GLN A 48 3.40 -7.52 15.28
CA GLN A 48 2.49 -7.59 16.43
C GLN A 48 1.61 -6.34 16.58
N TYR A 49 1.72 -5.39 15.64
CA TYR A 49 0.95 -4.15 15.63
C TYR A 49 0.24 -3.97 14.28
N PRO A 50 -0.80 -3.12 14.21
CA PRO A 50 -1.51 -2.91 12.96
C PRO A 50 -0.58 -2.28 11.93
N THR A 51 -0.26 -3.05 10.90
CA THR A 51 0.65 -2.66 9.83
C THR A 51 0.02 -2.89 8.48
N ALA A 52 0.52 -2.18 7.48
CA ALA A 52 0.10 -2.34 6.10
C ALA A 52 1.27 -2.16 5.14
N ALA A 53 1.18 -2.83 4.00
CA ALA A 53 1.92 -2.48 2.82
C ALA A 53 1.22 -1.33 2.08
N MET A 54 1.97 -0.44 1.44
CA MET A 54 1.41 0.61 0.58
C MET A 54 1.81 0.37 -0.87
N SER A 55 0.93 0.66 -1.83
CA SER A 55 1.23 0.51 -3.26
C SER A 55 2.49 1.28 -3.67
N GLN A 56 3.37 0.63 -4.44
CA GLN A 56 4.74 1.10 -4.73
C GLN A 56 4.87 2.59 -5.07
N TYR A 57 4.00 3.11 -5.93
CA TYR A 57 4.09 4.49 -6.36
C TYR A 57 3.72 5.50 -5.26
N ALA A 58 2.90 5.11 -4.28
CA ALA A 58 2.59 5.91 -3.10
C ALA A 58 3.52 5.57 -1.91
N PHE A 59 4.08 4.37 -1.86
CA PHE A 59 5.17 4.01 -0.95
C PHE A 59 6.41 4.87 -1.20
N GLY A 60 6.68 5.17 -2.48
CA GLY A 60 7.69 6.12 -2.93
C GLY A 60 9.10 5.51 -3.10
N SER A 61 9.16 4.19 -3.30
CA SER A 61 10.40 3.46 -3.57
C SER A 61 10.08 2.09 -4.16
N SER A 62 10.99 1.51 -4.95
CA SER A 62 10.89 0.16 -5.49
C SER A 62 12.04 -0.77 -5.05
N THR A 63 12.99 -0.26 -4.26
CA THR A 63 14.24 -0.98 -3.92
C THR A 63 14.66 -0.84 -2.47
N ALA A 64 14.26 0.25 -1.80
CA ALA A 64 14.60 0.55 -0.41
C ALA A 64 13.40 1.10 0.35
N TYR A 65 13.57 1.53 1.60
CA TYR A 65 12.54 2.23 2.35
C TYR A 65 12.09 3.49 1.58
N GLY A 66 10.77 3.68 1.47
CA GLY A 66 10.17 4.85 0.84
C GLY A 66 9.73 5.91 1.86
N PRO A 67 9.40 7.13 1.42
CA PRO A 67 8.87 8.21 2.29
C PRO A 67 7.59 7.88 3.04
N ALA A 68 6.87 6.82 2.63
CA ALA A 68 5.70 6.32 3.35
C ALA A 68 6.05 5.55 4.63
N CYS A 69 7.28 5.02 4.75
CA CYS A 69 7.68 4.21 5.89
C CYS A 69 7.48 4.94 7.23
N GLY A 70 6.76 4.30 8.15
CA GLY A 70 6.47 4.84 9.47
C GLY A 70 5.30 5.82 9.53
N ARG A 71 4.73 6.24 8.40
CA ARG A 71 3.49 7.03 8.39
C ARG A 71 2.33 6.19 8.92
N CYS A 72 1.43 6.86 9.65
CA CYS A 72 0.23 6.23 10.20
C CYS A 72 -1.03 6.74 9.50
N PHE A 73 -1.95 5.83 9.18
CA PHE A 73 -3.22 6.17 8.52
C PHE A 73 -4.38 5.52 9.26
N LYS A 74 -5.47 6.28 9.45
CA LYS A 74 -6.76 5.71 9.87
C LYS A 74 -7.48 5.16 8.65
N ILE A 75 -7.43 3.86 8.46
CA ILE A 75 -8.15 3.16 7.41
C ILE A 75 -9.57 2.89 7.90
N THR A 76 -10.57 3.18 7.07
CA THR A 76 -11.99 3.01 7.38
C THR A 76 -12.66 2.24 6.25
N LEU A 77 -13.31 1.12 6.59
CA LEU A 77 -14.05 0.32 5.62
C LEU A 77 -15.35 1.04 5.24
N LEU A 78 -15.41 1.54 4.00
CA LEU A 78 -16.58 2.28 3.50
C LEU A 78 -17.62 1.33 2.89
N ASN A 79 -17.27 0.70 1.78
CA ASN A 79 -18.06 -0.29 1.07
C ASN A 79 -17.18 -0.98 0.02
N THR A 80 -17.65 -2.10 -0.51
CA THR A 80 -17.17 -2.62 -1.78
C THR A 80 -18.40 -3.09 -2.56
N TYR A 81 -18.99 -2.19 -3.35
CA TYR A 81 -20.18 -2.49 -4.15
C TYR A 81 -19.84 -3.29 -5.43
N THR A 82 -18.55 -3.39 -5.76
CA THR A 82 -18.04 -4.17 -6.89
C THR A 82 -17.62 -5.59 -6.52
N SER A 83 -17.51 -5.93 -5.23
CA SER A 83 -17.31 -7.32 -4.81
C SER A 83 -18.57 -8.14 -5.01
N ASP A 84 -18.40 -9.45 -5.10
CA ASP A 84 -19.50 -10.42 -5.11
C ASP A 84 -19.36 -11.36 -3.91
N PRO A 85 -20.27 -11.30 -2.91
CA PRO A 85 -21.40 -10.37 -2.83
C PRO A 85 -20.95 -8.92 -2.52
N PRO A 86 -21.77 -7.91 -2.86
CA PRO A 86 -21.50 -6.53 -2.48
C PRO A 86 -21.42 -6.36 -0.96
N PHE A 87 -20.39 -5.66 -0.48
CA PHE A 87 -20.26 -5.29 0.93
C PHE A 87 -20.79 -3.89 1.18
N ILE A 88 -21.87 -3.80 1.95
CA ILE A 88 -22.45 -2.54 2.43
C ILE A 88 -22.57 -2.65 3.96
N PRO A 89 -21.60 -2.12 4.74
CA PRO A 89 -21.60 -2.30 6.18
C PRO A 89 -22.69 -1.48 6.87
N ASN A 90 -23.41 -2.11 7.82
CA ASN A 90 -24.25 -1.39 8.78
C ASN A 90 -23.43 -0.69 9.87
N VAL A 91 -22.20 -1.17 10.12
CA VAL A 91 -21.25 -0.60 11.08
C VAL A 91 -19.92 -0.39 10.38
N THR A 92 -19.45 0.85 10.37
CA THR A 92 -18.17 1.23 9.78
C THR A 92 -17.03 0.91 10.75
N LYS A 93 -16.11 0.03 10.34
CA LYS A 93 -14.90 -0.30 11.11
C LYS A 93 -13.73 0.56 10.66
N SER A 94 -12.87 0.92 11.62
CA SER A 94 -11.62 1.63 11.34
C SER A 94 -10.46 1.02 12.13
N VAL A 95 -9.27 1.13 11.57
CA VAL A 95 -8.00 0.77 12.23
C VAL A 95 -6.94 1.80 11.88
N VAL A 96 -6.11 2.17 12.85
CA VAL A 96 -4.93 3.00 12.60
C VAL A 96 -3.76 2.08 12.33
N VAL A 97 -3.20 2.15 11.13
CA VAL A 97 -2.09 1.30 10.71
C VAL A 97 -0.83 2.13 10.54
N LYS A 98 0.33 1.49 10.72
CA LYS A 98 1.62 2.03 10.29
C LYS A 98 2.03 1.39 8.97
N VAL A 99 2.48 2.17 8.00
CA VAL A 99 3.09 1.63 6.78
C VAL A 99 4.47 1.07 7.12
N THR A 100 4.63 -0.23 6.98
CA THR A 100 5.90 -0.94 7.24
C THR A 100 6.38 -1.73 6.04
N ASP A 101 5.56 -1.86 5.00
CA ASP A 101 5.86 -2.70 3.86
C ASP A 101 5.51 -2.07 2.51
N LEU A 102 6.01 -2.68 1.45
CA LEU A 102 5.79 -2.32 0.06
C LEU A 102 4.84 -3.35 -0.56
N CYS A 103 3.77 -2.86 -1.20
CA CYS A 103 3.04 -3.66 -2.17
C CYS A 103 3.59 -3.34 -3.57
N PRO A 104 4.41 -4.22 -4.16
CA PRO A 104 5.15 -3.91 -5.38
C PRO A 104 4.23 -3.68 -6.57
N ALA A 105 4.67 -2.83 -7.50
CA ALA A 105 3.94 -2.61 -8.74
C ALA A 105 4.03 -3.86 -9.63
N GLY A 106 2.91 -4.27 -10.24
CA GLY A 106 2.88 -5.40 -11.17
C GLY A 106 1.48 -5.70 -11.69
N GLY A 107 1.41 -6.16 -12.95
CA GLY A 107 0.17 -6.57 -13.60
C GLY A 107 -0.95 -5.52 -13.58
N ASN A 108 -2.20 -5.99 -13.46
CA ASN A 108 -3.41 -5.18 -13.35
C ASN A 108 -4.05 -5.30 -11.95
N GLY A 109 -3.25 -5.62 -10.91
CA GLY A 109 -3.75 -5.83 -9.56
C GLY A 109 -4.04 -4.54 -8.78
N TRP A 110 -4.41 -4.68 -7.51
CA TRP A 110 -4.76 -3.56 -6.64
C TRP A 110 -3.61 -2.56 -6.43
N CYS A 111 -2.35 -3.01 -6.46
CA CYS A 111 -1.17 -2.15 -6.29
C CYS A 111 -0.61 -1.59 -7.60
N SER A 112 -1.31 -1.73 -8.73
CA SER A 112 -0.81 -1.36 -10.07
C SER A 112 -0.91 0.13 -10.41
N ALA A 113 -1.34 0.98 -9.47
CA ALA A 113 -1.51 2.40 -9.71
C ALA A 113 -0.16 3.09 -9.99
N THR A 114 -0.16 4.03 -10.92
CA THR A 114 0.95 4.94 -11.24
C THR A 114 0.44 6.39 -11.20
N PRO A 115 1.29 7.43 -11.25
CA PRO A 115 0.81 8.81 -11.27
C PRO A 115 -0.19 9.11 -12.40
N GLY A 116 -0.04 8.44 -13.55
CA GLY A 116 -0.91 8.63 -14.71
C GLY A 116 -2.07 7.64 -14.81
N LYS A 117 -2.17 6.61 -13.95
CA LYS A 117 -3.14 5.52 -14.10
C LYS A 117 -3.59 4.97 -12.74
N PRO A 118 -4.90 4.97 -12.40
CA PRO A 118 -5.38 4.32 -11.19
C PRO A 118 -5.28 2.79 -11.28
N ASN A 119 -5.46 2.11 -10.16
CA ASN A 119 -5.65 0.66 -10.11
C ASN A 119 -7.05 0.25 -10.62
N GLN A 120 -7.33 -1.04 -10.63
CA GLN A 120 -8.61 -1.58 -11.11
C GLN A 120 -9.85 -1.10 -10.32
N GLY A 121 -9.66 -0.61 -9.08
CA GLY A 121 -10.71 0.01 -8.28
C GLY A 121 -10.86 1.51 -8.50
N GLY A 122 -10.16 2.09 -9.48
CA GLY A 122 -10.18 3.53 -9.75
C GLY A 122 -9.42 4.37 -8.72
N GLN A 123 -8.61 3.75 -7.85
CA GLN A 123 -7.86 4.44 -6.80
C GLN A 123 -6.36 4.50 -7.12
N TYR A 124 -5.70 5.54 -6.61
CA TYR A 124 -4.25 5.74 -6.79
C TYR A 124 -3.42 5.13 -5.66
N ILE A 125 -4.07 4.73 -4.57
CA ILE A 125 -3.44 4.10 -3.41
C ILE A 125 -4.15 2.78 -3.15
N ASN A 126 -3.35 1.74 -2.89
CA ASN A 126 -3.82 0.55 -2.20
C ASN A 126 -3.08 0.43 -0.87
N PHE A 127 -3.82 0.14 0.19
CA PHE A 127 -3.25 -0.42 1.40
C PHE A 127 -3.47 -1.92 1.38
N ASP A 128 -2.42 -2.69 1.63
CA ASP A 128 -2.52 -4.13 1.84
C ASP A 128 -2.35 -4.40 3.32
N LEU A 129 -3.43 -4.67 4.03
CA LEU A 129 -3.43 -4.80 5.47
C LEU A 129 -2.74 -6.11 5.87
N ALA A 130 -1.82 -6.07 6.83
CA ALA A 130 -1.24 -7.28 7.40
C ALA A 130 -2.31 -7.98 8.26
N TRP A 131 -3.06 -8.87 7.63
CA TRP A 131 -4.23 -9.51 8.20
C TRP A 131 -4.45 -10.91 7.60
N PRO A 132 -4.79 -11.93 8.40
CA PRO A 132 -5.05 -11.90 9.85
C PRO A 132 -3.80 -11.54 10.69
N SER A 133 -4.01 -10.89 11.83
CA SER A 133 -2.93 -10.52 12.77
C SER A 133 -3.47 -10.39 14.21
N PRO A 134 -2.63 -10.54 15.25
CA PRO A 134 -3.09 -10.46 16.65
C PRO A 134 -3.53 -9.06 17.10
N SER A 135 -3.35 -8.04 16.26
CA SER A 135 -3.54 -6.63 16.60
C SER A 135 -4.71 -5.98 15.86
N ILE A 136 -5.34 -6.71 14.95
CA ILE A 136 -6.48 -6.27 14.16
C ILE A 136 -7.61 -7.29 14.40
N PRO A 137 -8.85 -6.87 14.71
CA PRO A 137 -9.93 -7.80 14.95
C PRO A 137 -10.12 -8.82 13.82
N ASP A 138 -10.37 -10.09 14.18
CA ASP A 138 -10.62 -11.18 13.23
C ASP A 138 -11.88 -10.96 12.38
N ASP A 139 -12.74 -10.02 12.77
CA ASP A 139 -13.94 -9.65 12.02
C ASP A 139 -13.77 -8.35 11.24
N PHE A 140 -12.55 -7.82 11.11
CA PHE A 140 -12.30 -6.53 10.45
C PHE A 140 -12.75 -6.55 8.98
N PHE A 141 -12.32 -7.56 8.20
CA PHE A 141 -12.83 -7.78 6.86
C PHE A 141 -14.15 -8.56 6.88
N PRO A 142 -15.05 -8.30 5.91
CA PRO A 142 -16.33 -9.01 5.81
C PRO A 142 -16.20 -10.45 5.29
N SER A 143 -15.11 -10.77 4.59
CA SER A 143 -14.78 -12.11 4.09
C SER A 143 -13.28 -12.22 3.78
N ASP A 144 -12.77 -13.46 3.74
CA ASP A 144 -11.37 -13.82 3.43
C ASP A 144 -11.08 -13.96 1.92
N THR A 145 -12.00 -13.53 1.06
CA THR A 145 -12.03 -13.84 -0.38
C THR A 145 -11.46 -12.72 -1.24
#